data_AF-A0A261FTG7-F1
#
_entry.id   AF-A0A261FTG7-F1
#
_cell.length_a   1.000
_cell.length_b   1.000
_cell.length_c   1.000
_cell.angle_alpha   90.00
_cell.angle_beta   90.00
_cell.angle_gamma   90.00
#
_symmetry.space_group_name_H-M   'P 1'
#
loop_
_entity.id
_entity.type
_entity.pdbx_description
1 polymer ?
#
loop_
_entity_poly.entity_id
_entity_poly.type
_entity_poly.pdbx_seq_one_letter_code
_entity_poly.pdbx_strand_id
1 'polypeptide(L)'
;MEKEIDSDAAFYAELSDNPDTSLYIYRVEEVEDILPQLDQGALRGLLAGGLSVTHRINGVRDMGVTYVPYVKQPYGGYFRLKEMDVESFEDGKDLTDIKAENRSPALVGITVDYLTRYMQGTSKEQAFSIPIIGGEKARKSAEKLGLKPETVGGIAARESEKIPDYLDQITGLDDTSIKAAMNLASFDCIYRRGIGAYFPLDHLPEMDSITIGNIRTMIERSQRFMNRYGSAFTGMNTFHGGYTEVIAFGDCDTVMQNGLWDFKCSKGSPTAKHRLQLLMYWQLGLHSKHLEYKNIELLGVWNPRLGKAWTYPISKLKEEDILDLQNRVLVFQLPLKTDKDGNSLNRFARARVWRHLIQQWEMTHPKTPLLDGPLDPFIF
;
A
#
# COMPACT_ATOMS: atom_id res chain seq x y z
N MET A 1 50.28 6.66 18.09
CA MET A 1 50.19 8.10 18.42
C MET A 1 49.62 8.78 17.18
N GLU A 2 48.33 8.55 16.96
CA GLU A 2 47.26 9.51 17.26
C GLU A 2 47.23 10.66 16.26
N LYS A 3 46.32 10.56 15.28
CA LYS A 3 45.33 11.59 14.92
C LYS A 3 44.60 11.17 13.65
N GLU A 4 43.37 10.68 13.82
CA GLU A 4 42.29 10.82 12.83
C GLU A 4 40.97 10.46 13.54
N ILE A 5 40.59 11.30 14.50
CA ILE A 5 39.23 11.37 15.07
C ILE A 5 38.94 12.86 15.12
N ASP A 6 38.45 13.46 14.01
CA ASP A 6 37.73 14.75 14.08
C ASP A 6 37.01 15.22 12.79
N SER A 7 36.79 14.36 11.77
CA SER A 7 36.01 14.79 10.58
C SER A 7 34.53 14.45 10.67
N ASP A 8 34.20 13.34 11.35
CA ASP A 8 32.85 12.76 11.26
C ASP A 8 31.91 13.37 12.31
N ALA A 9 32.42 13.71 13.50
CA ALA A 9 31.62 14.37 14.54
C ALA A 9 31.15 15.77 14.11
N ALA A 10 31.96 16.50 13.34
CA ALA A 10 31.60 17.80 12.77
C ALA A 10 30.48 17.67 11.70
N PHE A 11 30.50 16.60 10.89
CA PHE A 11 29.44 16.30 9.92
C PHE A 11 28.11 15.96 10.60
N TYR A 12 28.14 15.28 11.76
CA TYR A 12 26.93 14.95 12.52
C TYR A 12 26.33 16.14 13.29
N ALA A 13 27.15 17.07 13.78
CA ALA A 13 26.66 18.30 14.40
C ALA A 13 25.93 19.21 13.38
N GLU A 14 26.40 19.22 12.13
CA GLU A 14 25.78 19.99 11.04
C GLU A 14 24.42 19.40 10.58
N LEU A 15 24.22 18.09 10.74
CA LEU A 15 22.97 17.39 10.44
C LEU A 15 21.93 17.49 11.57
N SER A 16 22.35 17.55 12.84
CA SER A 16 21.44 17.67 13.99
C SER A 16 20.88 19.08 14.16
N ASP A 17 21.60 20.10 13.69
CA ASP A 17 21.22 21.51 13.85
C ASP A 17 20.37 22.04 12.68
N ASN A 18 20.02 21.19 11.70
CA ASN A 18 19.18 21.57 10.58
C ASN A 18 17.73 21.05 10.76
N PRO A 19 16.77 21.92 11.16
CA PRO A 19 15.37 21.53 11.37
C PRO A 19 14.63 21.10 10.09
N ASP A 20 15.26 21.20 8.91
CA ASP A 20 14.72 20.76 7.62
C ASP A 20 15.24 19.39 7.14
N THR A 21 15.92 18.62 7.99
CA THR A 21 16.20 17.20 7.73
C THR A 21 14.98 16.32 8.07
N SER A 22 13.82 16.69 7.54
CA SER A 22 12.68 15.78 7.41
C SER A 22 12.98 14.77 6.30
N LEU A 23 13.96 13.88 6.54
CA LEU A 23 13.92 12.59 5.86
C LEU A 23 12.53 12.01 6.12
N TYR A 24 11.91 11.41 5.11
CA TYR A 24 10.82 10.43 5.28
C TYR A 24 11.35 9.19 6.00
N ILE A 25 11.81 9.41 7.23
CA ILE A 25 11.78 8.49 8.34
C ILE A 25 10.31 8.59 8.75
N TYR A 26 9.55 7.50 8.56
CA TYR A 26 8.49 7.19 9.51
C TYR A 26 9.02 7.63 10.87
N ARG A 27 8.37 8.56 11.60
CA ARG A 27 8.92 8.99 12.91
C ARG A 27 9.36 7.73 13.65
N VAL A 28 10.45 7.74 14.42
CA VAL A 28 10.93 6.53 15.13
C VAL A 28 9.78 5.75 15.80
N GLU A 29 8.76 6.48 16.25
CA GLU A 29 7.47 6.05 16.79
C GLU A 29 6.55 5.26 15.81
N GLU A 30 6.55 5.55 14.52
CA GLU A 30 5.81 4.84 13.45
C GLU A 30 6.55 3.58 12.97
N VAL A 31 7.88 3.53 13.12
CA VAL A 31 8.70 2.33 12.81
C VAL A 31 8.49 1.25 13.88
N GLU A 32 8.35 1.65 15.15
CA GLU A 32 8.07 0.73 16.29
C GLU A 32 6.77 -0.07 16.12
N ASP A 33 5.71 0.55 15.58
CA ASP A 33 4.40 -0.09 15.40
C ASP A 33 4.36 -1.12 14.24
N ILE A 34 5.21 -0.95 13.23
CA ILE A 34 5.25 -1.80 12.01
C ILE A 34 6.35 -2.85 12.07
N LEU A 35 7.42 -2.63 12.83
CA LEU A 35 8.56 -3.53 13.00
C LEU A 35 8.18 -5.01 13.28
N PRO A 36 7.18 -5.31 14.13
CA PRO A 36 6.77 -6.69 14.38
C PRO A 36 6.06 -7.39 13.21
N GLN A 37 5.59 -6.62 12.21
CA GLN A 37 4.78 -7.10 11.08
C GLN A 37 5.58 -7.20 9.77
N LEU A 38 6.77 -6.62 9.74
CA LEU A 38 7.67 -6.59 8.59
C LEU A 38 8.56 -7.84 8.57
N ASP A 39 8.64 -8.52 7.43
CA ASP A 39 9.65 -9.57 7.24
C ASP A 39 11.04 -8.98 6.99
N GLN A 40 12.07 -9.83 7.00
CA GLN A 40 13.45 -9.41 6.80
C GLN A 40 13.70 -8.69 5.47
N GLY A 41 12.93 -8.98 4.41
CA GLY A 41 13.02 -8.32 3.10
C GLY A 41 12.41 -6.93 3.12
N ALA A 42 11.21 -6.78 3.67
CA ALA A 42 10.55 -5.48 3.84
C ALA A 42 11.34 -4.56 4.78
N LEU A 43 11.92 -5.12 5.85
CA LEU A 43 12.80 -4.41 6.77
C LEU A 43 14.10 -3.96 6.09
N ARG A 44 14.76 -4.83 5.31
CA ARG A 44 15.96 -4.46 4.53
C ARG A 44 15.65 -3.39 3.49
N GLY A 45 14.52 -3.49 2.80
CA GLY A 45 14.06 -2.48 1.84
C GLY A 45 13.81 -1.14 2.51
N LEU A 46 13.06 -1.11 3.63
CA LEU A 46 12.79 0.12 4.38
C LEU A 46 14.07 0.78 4.90
N LEU A 47 14.98 -0.01 5.47
CA LEU A 47 16.29 0.45 5.96
C LEU A 47 17.25 0.88 4.84
N ALA A 48 17.00 0.45 3.60
CA ALA A 48 17.77 0.84 2.41
C ALA A 48 17.17 2.03 1.62
N GLY A 49 16.05 2.60 2.08
CA GLY A 49 15.33 3.66 1.36
C GLY A 49 14.46 3.15 0.20
N GLY A 50 14.03 1.89 0.25
CA GLY A 50 13.13 1.25 -0.70
C GLY A 50 11.75 1.91 -0.73
N LEU A 51 11.11 1.86 -1.90
CA LEU A 51 9.85 2.55 -2.18
C LEU A 51 8.65 1.62 -2.05
N SER A 52 7.46 2.22 -1.91
CA SER A 52 6.21 1.50 -2.18
C SER A 52 6.08 1.20 -3.67
N VAL A 53 5.32 0.17 -4.06
CA VAL A 53 4.96 -0.06 -5.48
C VAL A 53 4.40 1.22 -6.11
N THR A 54 3.50 1.91 -5.41
CA THR A 54 2.90 3.18 -5.87
C THR A 54 3.93 4.28 -6.06
N HIS A 55 4.89 4.44 -5.13
CA HIS A 55 5.97 5.42 -5.22
C HIS A 55 6.94 5.08 -6.35
N ARG A 56 7.25 3.80 -6.56
CA ARG A 56 8.07 3.34 -7.68
C ARG A 56 7.44 3.69 -9.03
N ILE A 57 6.13 3.49 -9.17
CA ILE A 57 5.37 3.80 -10.40
C ILE A 57 5.27 5.30 -10.64
N ASN A 58 5.04 6.09 -9.59
CA ASN A 58 4.76 7.53 -9.73
C ASN A 58 5.99 8.43 -9.62
N GLY A 59 7.11 7.89 -9.12
CA GLY A 59 8.24 8.68 -8.66
C GLY A 59 7.92 9.38 -7.34
N VAL A 60 8.97 9.83 -6.66
CA VAL A 60 8.86 10.63 -5.44
C VAL A 60 9.62 11.92 -5.66
N ARG A 61 8.93 13.04 -5.48
CA ARG A 61 9.55 14.37 -5.34
C ARG A 61 9.50 14.70 -3.86
N ASP A 62 10.62 14.57 -3.19
CA ASP A 62 10.77 15.09 -1.84
C ASP A 62 11.05 16.60 -1.90
N MET A 63 10.46 17.37 -0.98
CA MET A 63 10.68 18.82 -0.84
C MET A 63 12.02 19.08 -0.12
N GLY A 64 13.14 18.59 -0.66
CA GLY A 64 14.44 18.99 -0.10
C GLY A 64 15.68 18.27 -0.62
N VAL A 65 15.69 16.93 -0.76
CA VAL A 65 17.01 16.25 -0.78
C VAL A 65 17.18 15.13 -1.83
N THR A 66 16.16 14.36 -2.25
CA THR A 66 16.36 13.29 -3.25
C THR A 66 15.17 13.12 -4.20
N TYR A 67 15.41 13.23 -5.51
CA TYR A 67 14.41 12.89 -6.54
C TYR A 67 14.59 11.44 -6.98
N VAL A 68 13.58 10.60 -6.76
CA VAL A 68 13.51 9.29 -7.41
C VAL A 68 12.57 9.39 -8.60
N PRO A 69 13.09 9.31 -9.85
CA PRO A 69 12.24 9.40 -11.02
C PRO A 69 11.25 8.25 -11.08
N TYR A 70 10.08 8.54 -11.67
CA TYR A 70 9.11 7.50 -12.00
C TYR A 70 9.72 6.47 -12.96
N VAL A 71 9.26 5.22 -12.86
CA VAL A 71 9.68 4.17 -13.79
C VAL A 71 9.16 4.47 -15.18
N LYS A 72 10.08 4.70 -16.13
CA LYS A 72 9.74 4.84 -17.55
C LYS A 72 9.33 3.48 -18.12
N GLN A 73 8.12 3.44 -18.66
CA GLN A 73 7.54 2.28 -19.33
C GLN A 73 7.82 2.31 -20.85
N PRO A 74 7.75 1.16 -21.54
CA PRO A 74 7.65 1.10 -23.00
C PRO A 74 6.49 1.94 -23.54
N TYR A 75 6.54 2.29 -24.83
CA TYR A 75 5.47 3.07 -25.46
C TYR A 75 4.14 2.28 -25.44
N GLY A 76 3.15 2.82 -24.72
CA GLY A 76 1.86 2.15 -24.49
C GLY A 76 1.80 1.27 -23.24
N GLY A 77 2.88 1.17 -22.47
CA GLY A 77 3.05 0.24 -21.35
C GLY A 77 3.55 -1.13 -21.81
N TYR A 78 3.88 -2.01 -20.86
CA TYR A 78 4.31 -3.40 -21.12
C TYR A 78 3.24 -4.23 -21.85
N PHE A 79 1.96 -3.86 -21.70
CA PHE A 79 0.88 -4.28 -22.57
C PHE A 79 -0.12 -3.14 -22.71
N ARG A 80 -0.89 -3.12 -23.80
CA ARG A 80 -1.79 -2.02 -24.16
C ARG A 80 -3.21 -2.32 -23.66
N LEU A 81 -3.95 -1.25 -23.33
CA LEU A 81 -5.35 -1.39 -22.92
C LEU A 81 -6.21 -2.10 -23.97
N LYS A 82 -5.97 -1.85 -25.26
CA LYS A 82 -6.69 -2.47 -26.37
C LYS A 82 -6.42 -3.97 -26.54
N GLU A 83 -5.43 -4.51 -25.85
CA GLU A 83 -5.09 -5.94 -25.85
C GLU A 83 -5.76 -6.67 -24.68
N MET A 84 -6.40 -5.93 -23.76
CA MET A 84 -7.20 -6.49 -22.69
C MET A 84 -8.61 -6.82 -23.20
N ASP A 85 -9.12 -7.97 -22.77
CA ASP A 85 -10.51 -8.36 -22.99
C ASP A 85 -11.40 -7.57 -22.01
N VAL A 86 -12.60 -7.16 -22.44
CA VAL A 86 -13.50 -6.31 -21.64
C VAL A 86 -14.84 -7.01 -21.45
N GLU A 87 -15.21 -7.25 -20.21
CA GLU A 87 -16.53 -7.76 -19.83
C GLU A 87 -17.33 -6.65 -19.12
N SER A 88 -18.60 -6.51 -19.51
CA SER A 88 -19.52 -5.49 -18.99
C SER A 88 -20.52 -6.14 -18.03
N PHE A 89 -20.73 -5.51 -16.87
CA PHE A 89 -21.64 -5.94 -15.80
C PHE A 89 -22.81 -4.96 -15.69
N GLU A 90 -23.41 -4.65 -16.83
CA GLU A 90 -24.41 -3.60 -16.98
C GLU A 90 -25.65 -3.85 -16.13
N ASP A 91 -26.19 -2.75 -15.61
CA ASP A 91 -27.45 -2.67 -14.87
C ASP A 91 -28.26 -1.44 -15.28
N GLY A 92 -27.91 -0.84 -16.43
CA GLY A 92 -28.56 0.35 -16.98
C GLY A 92 -28.27 1.66 -16.25
N LYS A 93 -27.40 1.67 -15.23
CA LYS A 93 -27.07 2.88 -14.46
C LYS A 93 -25.73 3.49 -14.90
N ASP A 94 -25.70 4.79 -15.16
CA ASP A 94 -24.45 5.52 -15.39
C ASP A 94 -24.01 6.25 -14.12
N LEU A 95 -22.83 5.89 -13.61
CA LEU A 95 -22.24 6.45 -12.39
C LEU A 95 -21.01 7.33 -12.68
N THR A 96 -20.86 7.81 -13.92
CA THR A 96 -19.68 8.59 -14.34
C THR A 96 -19.73 10.07 -13.95
N ASP A 97 -20.91 10.61 -13.64
CA ASP A 97 -21.05 11.97 -13.10
C ASP A 97 -20.71 12.02 -11.60
N ILE A 98 -19.41 12.01 -11.33
CA ILE A 98 -18.86 12.09 -9.97
C ILE A 98 -19.18 13.43 -9.26
N LYS A 99 -19.65 14.46 -9.98
CA LYS A 99 -20.00 15.76 -9.35
C LYS A 99 -21.39 15.73 -8.73
N ALA A 100 -22.21 14.75 -9.08
CA ALA A 100 -23.51 14.51 -8.46
C ALA A 100 -23.39 13.91 -7.06
N GLU A 101 -22.22 13.40 -6.67
CA GLU A 101 -21.94 12.88 -5.33
C GLU A 101 -21.42 13.99 -4.41
N ASN A 102 -21.88 14.02 -3.16
CA ASN A 102 -21.44 15.00 -2.16
C ASN A 102 -20.30 14.51 -1.26
N ARG A 103 -19.54 13.53 -1.75
CA ARG A 103 -18.39 12.90 -1.07
C ARG A 103 -17.22 12.77 -2.02
N SER A 104 -16.00 12.74 -1.47
CA SER A 104 -14.81 12.63 -2.30
C SER A 104 -14.75 11.27 -3.01
N PRO A 105 -14.30 11.20 -4.28
CA PRO A 105 -14.17 9.93 -4.99
C PRO A 105 -13.28 8.91 -4.28
N ALA A 106 -12.27 9.37 -3.55
CA ALA A 106 -11.40 8.52 -2.75
C ALA A 106 -12.16 7.85 -1.59
N LEU A 107 -12.94 8.62 -0.83
CA LEU A 107 -13.73 8.09 0.28
C LEU A 107 -14.86 7.17 -0.21
N VAL A 108 -15.48 7.48 -1.36
CA VAL A 108 -16.45 6.60 -2.01
C VAL A 108 -15.80 5.28 -2.41
N GLY A 109 -14.64 5.32 -3.06
CA GLY A 109 -13.91 4.13 -3.48
C GLY A 109 -13.54 3.20 -2.33
N ILE A 110 -13.00 3.75 -1.25
CA ILE A 110 -12.62 2.93 -0.08
C ILE A 110 -13.82 2.39 0.70
N THR A 111 -14.93 3.15 0.74
CA THR A 111 -16.19 2.65 1.33
C THR A 111 -16.73 1.45 0.55
N VAL A 112 -16.72 1.54 -0.79
CA VAL A 112 -17.11 0.43 -1.68
C VAL A 112 -16.22 -0.79 -1.45
N ASP A 113 -14.91 -0.59 -1.31
CA ASP A 113 -13.95 -1.67 -1.04
C ASP A 113 -14.26 -2.41 0.27
N TYR A 114 -14.39 -1.70 1.39
CA TYR A 114 -14.70 -2.31 2.68
C TYR A 114 -16.05 -3.02 2.72
N LEU A 115 -17.10 -2.38 2.21
CA LEU A 115 -18.42 -3.00 2.15
C LEU A 115 -18.42 -4.20 1.20
N THR A 116 -17.68 -4.17 0.09
CA THR A 116 -17.55 -5.34 -0.79
C THR A 116 -16.95 -6.53 -0.04
N ARG A 117 -15.88 -6.34 0.75
CA ARG A 117 -15.29 -7.41 1.57
C ARG A 117 -16.27 -7.94 2.61
N TYR A 118 -16.97 -7.06 3.31
CA TYR A 118 -18.00 -7.44 4.29
C TYR A 118 -19.11 -8.27 3.63
N MET A 119 -19.63 -7.82 2.48
CA MET A 119 -20.66 -8.51 1.72
C MET A 119 -20.20 -9.84 1.10
N GLN A 120 -18.89 -10.12 1.08
CA GLN A 120 -18.31 -11.41 0.69
C GLN A 120 -18.11 -12.35 1.89
N GLY A 121 -18.60 -11.98 3.09
CA GLY A 121 -18.57 -12.82 4.28
C GLY A 121 -17.40 -12.56 5.22
N THR A 122 -16.55 -11.56 4.94
CA THR A 122 -15.55 -11.11 5.92
C THR A 122 -16.28 -10.43 7.08
N SER A 123 -15.85 -10.66 8.33
CA SER A 123 -16.47 -9.97 9.47
C SER A 123 -16.27 -8.46 9.36
N LYS A 124 -17.17 -7.65 9.94
CA LYS A 124 -17.06 -6.18 9.91
C LYS A 124 -15.75 -5.70 10.56
N GLU A 125 -15.31 -6.36 11.63
CA GLU A 125 -14.06 -6.05 12.34
C GLU A 125 -12.84 -6.30 11.46
N GLN A 126 -12.84 -7.40 10.70
CA GLN A 126 -11.76 -7.72 9.78
C GLN A 126 -11.76 -6.82 8.55
N ALA A 127 -12.92 -6.64 7.92
CA ALA A 127 -13.08 -5.82 6.72
C ALA A 127 -12.66 -4.38 7.00
N PHE A 128 -13.09 -3.80 8.13
CA PHE A 128 -12.79 -2.43 8.54
C PHE A 128 -11.59 -2.31 9.51
N SER A 129 -10.71 -3.32 9.57
CA SER A 129 -9.57 -3.32 10.49
C SER A 129 -8.68 -2.07 10.37
N ILE A 130 -8.41 -1.62 9.14
CA ILE A 130 -7.57 -0.44 8.89
C ILE A 130 -8.17 0.85 9.48
N PRO A 131 -9.43 1.25 9.20
CA PRO A 131 -10.01 2.42 9.84
C PRO A 131 -10.19 2.26 11.36
N ILE A 132 -10.44 1.04 11.87
CA ILE A 132 -10.49 0.78 13.32
C ILE A 132 -9.14 1.13 13.96
N ILE A 133 -8.03 0.61 13.40
CA ILE A 133 -6.67 0.94 13.85
C ILE A 133 -6.40 2.45 13.69
N GLY A 134 -6.89 3.07 12.62
CA GLY A 134 -6.81 4.52 12.41
C GLY A 134 -7.45 5.32 13.56
N GLY A 135 -8.63 4.92 14.02
CA GLY A 135 -9.29 5.54 15.17
C GLY A 135 -8.58 5.30 16.51
N GLU A 136 -8.03 4.10 16.72
CA GLU A 136 -7.17 3.82 17.89
C GLU A 136 -5.92 4.70 17.90
N LYS A 137 -5.26 4.86 16.74
CA LYS A 137 -4.12 5.76 16.57
C LYS A 137 -4.51 7.21 16.87
N ALA A 138 -5.69 7.65 16.42
CA ALA A 138 -6.17 9.00 16.71
C ALA A 138 -6.24 9.27 18.22
N ARG A 139 -6.83 8.35 18.99
CA ARG A 139 -6.93 8.46 20.46
C ARG A 139 -5.56 8.51 21.13
N LYS A 140 -4.69 7.55 20.81
CA LYS A 140 -3.33 7.47 21.38
C LYS A 140 -2.50 8.70 21.06
N SER A 141 -2.53 9.17 19.81
CA SER A 141 -1.79 10.37 19.40
C SER A 141 -2.32 11.62 20.07
N ALA A 142 -3.64 11.78 20.20
CA ALA A 142 -4.23 12.94 20.87
C ALA A 142 -3.85 13.00 22.35
N GLU A 143 -3.91 11.87 23.06
CA GLU A 143 -3.49 11.75 24.45
C GLU A 143 -2.00 12.05 24.61
N LYS A 144 -1.14 11.35 23.86
CA LYS A 144 0.32 11.49 23.96
C LYS A 144 0.80 12.92 23.69
N LEU A 145 0.19 13.60 22.72
CA LEU A 145 0.58 14.95 22.30
C LEU A 145 -0.19 16.06 23.04
N GLY A 146 -1.11 15.71 23.95
CA GLY A 146 -1.96 16.68 24.63
C GLY A 146 -2.77 17.55 23.66
N LEU A 147 -3.27 16.96 22.56
CA LEU A 147 -4.00 17.69 21.53
C LEU A 147 -5.32 18.22 22.08
N LYS A 148 -5.57 19.52 21.88
CA LYS A 148 -6.81 20.14 22.35
C LYS A 148 -8.02 19.65 21.54
N PRO A 149 -9.22 19.57 22.14
CA PRO A 149 -10.44 19.05 21.50
C PRO A 149 -10.84 19.73 20.19
N GLU A 150 -10.45 20.99 20.00
CA GLU A 150 -10.73 21.81 18.82
C GLU A 150 -9.73 21.59 17.66
N THR A 151 -8.60 20.93 17.91
CA THR A 151 -7.64 20.59 16.85
C THR A 151 -8.15 19.43 16.01
N VAL A 152 -7.69 19.30 14.75
CA VAL A 152 -8.05 18.16 13.87
C VAL A 152 -7.82 16.83 14.58
N GLY A 153 -6.73 16.68 15.32
CA GLY A 153 -6.44 15.44 16.05
C GLY A 153 -7.32 15.22 17.29
N GLY A 154 -7.66 16.28 18.03
CA GLY A 154 -8.64 16.18 19.13
C GLY A 154 -10.04 15.82 18.63
N ILE A 155 -10.45 16.37 17.49
CA ILE A 155 -11.72 16.03 16.82
C ILE A 155 -11.70 14.58 16.36
N ALA A 156 -10.63 14.13 15.69
CA ALA A 156 -10.47 12.75 15.24
C ALA A 156 -10.56 11.75 16.41
N ALA A 157 -9.90 12.05 17.52
CA ALA A 157 -9.96 11.21 18.72
C ALA A 157 -11.38 11.11 19.28
N ARG A 158 -12.09 12.23 19.42
CA ARG A 158 -13.49 12.26 19.88
C ARG A 158 -14.42 11.51 18.92
N GLU A 159 -14.33 11.77 17.62
CA GLU A 159 -15.20 11.12 16.63
C GLU A 159 -14.93 9.61 16.54
N SER A 160 -13.71 9.15 16.82
CA SER A 160 -13.36 7.73 16.85
C SER A 160 -14.03 6.94 17.98
N GLU A 161 -14.57 7.61 19.01
CA GLU A 161 -15.35 6.96 20.08
C GLU A 161 -16.64 6.32 19.54
N LYS A 162 -17.14 6.79 18.38
CA LYS A 162 -18.33 6.27 17.71
C LYS A 162 -18.08 5.03 16.86
N ILE A 163 -16.83 4.55 16.76
CA ILE A 163 -16.49 3.36 15.94
C ILE A 163 -17.30 2.12 16.31
N PRO A 164 -17.52 1.78 17.60
CA PRO A 164 -18.39 0.66 17.98
C PRO A 164 -19.82 0.83 17.43
N ASP A 165 -20.39 2.03 17.55
CA ASP A 165 -21.74 2.32 17.04
C ASP A 165 -21.80 2.18 15.51
N TYR A 166 -20.77 2.64 14.79
CA TYR A 166 -20.70 2.45 13.34
C TYR A 166 -20.65 0.97 12.97
N LEU A 167 -19.86 0.18 13.67
CA LEU A 167 -19.82 -1.27 13.46
C LEU A 167 -21.18 -1.90 13.71
N ASP A 168 -21.90 -1.52 14.76
CA ASP A 168 -23.23 -2.08 15.06
C ASP A 168 -24.31 -1.68 14.05
N GLN A 169 -24.18 -0.51 13.45
CA GLN A 169 -25.08 -0.04 12.40
C GLN A 169 -24.83 -0.73 11.04
N ILE A 170 -23.61 -1.22 10.78
CA ILE A 170 -23.28 -1.92 9.53
C ILE A 170 -23.86 -3.33 9.58
N THR A 171 -25.03 -3.50 8.97
CA THR A 171 -25.76 -4.78 8.90
C THR A 171 -26.05 -5.24 7.47
N GLY A 172 -25.79 -4.38 6.48
CA GLY A 172 -26.00 -4.69 5.07
C GLY A 172 -25.71 -3.48 4.17
N LEU A 173 -26.61 -3.25 3.20
CA LEU A 173 -26.49 -2.18 2.20
C LEU A 173 -27.63 -1.15 2.28
N ASP A 174 -28.37 -1.11 3.38
CA ASP A 174 -29.32 -0.03 3.66
C ASP A 174 -28.60 1.31 3.87
N ASP A 175 -29.37 2.40 3.86
CA ASP A 175 -28.83 3.76 3.96
C ASP A 175 -28.04 3.98 5.26
N THR A 176 -28.49 3.41 6.38
CA THR A 176 -27.82 3.52 7.68
C THR A 176 -26.48 2.79 7.65
N SER A 177 -26.46 1.55 7.14
CA SER A 177 -25.23 0.77 6.97
C SER A 177 -24.20 1.49 6.11
N ILE A 178 -24.60 2.07 4.98
CA ILE A 178 -23.69 2.79 4.07
C ILE A 178 -23.14 4.07 4.71
N LYS A 179 -23.99 4.84 5.41
CA LYS A 179 -23.56 6.04 6.15
C LYS A 179 -22.54 5.68 7.24
N ALA A 180 -22.83 4.65 8.04
CA ALA A 180 -21.93 4.17 9.09
C ALA A 180 -20.58 3.66 8.52
N ALA A 181 -20.63 2.87 7.45
CA ALA A 181 -19.43 2.37 6.78
C ALA A 181 -18.53 3.48 6.25
N MET A 182 -19.10 4.53 5.64
CA MET A 182 -18.30 5.66 5.16
C MET A 182 -17.69 6.46 6.31
N ASN A 183 -18.46 6.70 7.38
CA ASN A 183 -17.95 7.40 8.56
C ASN A 183 -16.80 6.61 9.21
N LEU A 184 -16.92 5.30 9.31
CA LEU A 184 -15.82 4.43 9.75
C LEU A 184 -14.64 4.50 8.78
N ALA A 185 -14.88 4.39 7.47
CA ALA A 185 -13.83 4.45 6.46
C ALA A 185 -13.03 5.77 6.46
N SER A 186 -13.61 6.87 6.98
CA SER A 186 -12.92 8.16 7.11
C SER A 186 -11.65 8.10 7.97
N PHE A 187 -11.55 7.14 8.90
CA PHE A 187 -10.38 6.96 9.76
C PHE A 187 -9.21 6.25 9.07
N ASP A 188 -9.41 5.63 7.90
CA ASP A 188 -8.33 4.97 7.14
C ASP A 188 -7.18 5.95 6.84
N CYS A 189 -7.50 7.21 6.54
CA CYS A 189 -6.46 8.18 6.21
C CYS A 189 -5.50 8.44 7.38
N ILE A 190 -5.93 8.25 8.63
CA ILE A 190 -5.09 8.38 9.81
C ILE A 190 -4.07 7.24 9.86
N TYR A 191 -4.51 6.02 9.58
CA TYR A 191 -3.60 4.88 9.49
C TYR A 191 -2.55 5.10 8.39
N ARG A 192 -2.96 5.62 7.22
CA ARG A 192 -2.09 5.74 6.04
C ARG A 192 -1.21 7.00 6.01
N ARG A 193 -1.66 8.10 6.59
CA ARG A 193 -1.04 9.44 6.43
C ARG A 193 -0.92 10.22 7.73
N GLY A 194 -1.26 9.60 8.86
CA GLY A 194 -1.24 10.24 10.17
C GLY A 194 -2.45 11.12 10.46
N ILE A 195 -2.56 11.53 11.72
CA ILE A 195 -3.75 12.20 12.27
C ILE A 195 -4.08 13.54 11.60
N GLY A 196 -3.09 14.25 11.06
CA GLY A 196 -3.28 15.52 10.36
C GLY A 196 -4.00 15.39 9.01
N ALA A 197 -4.11 14.18 8.45
CA ALA A 197 -4.82 13.93 7.20
C ALA A 197 -6.34 13.75 7.38
N TYR A 198 -6.82 13.74 8.63
CA TYR A 198 -8.23 13.56 8.95
C TYR A 198 -9.06 14.79 8.56
N PHE A 199 -10.25 14.54 8.03
CA PHE A 199 -11.23 15.59 7.77
C PHE A 199 -12.45 15.35 8.69
N PRO A 200 -12.75 16.29 9.61
CA PRO A 200 -13.87 16.16 10.56
C PRO A 200 -15.20 15.82 9.88
N LEU A 201 -15.92 14.84 10.42
CA LEU A 201 -17.21 14.41 9.87
C LEU A 201 -18.27 15.49 10.04
N ASP A 202 -18.24 16.24 11.13
CA ASP A 202 -19.19 17.32 11.40
C ASP A 202 -19.05 18.51 10.41
N HIS A 203 -17.96 18.57 9.64
CA HIS A 203 -17.77 19.56 8.58
C HIS A 203 -18.29 19.10 7.21
N LEU A 204 -18.73 17.85 7.10
CA LEU A 204 -19.31 17.31 5.87
C LEU A 204 -20.83 17.51 5.88
N PRO A 205 -21.45 17.89 4.74
CA PRO A 205 -22.90 17.89 4.63
C PRO A 205 -23.44 16.47 4.84
N GLU A 206 -24.72 16.31 5.21
CA GLU A 206 -25.33 14.97 5.27
C GLU A 206 -25.16 14.25 3.92
N MET A 207 -24.83 12.96 3.95
CA MET A 207 -24.67 12.17 2.73
C MET A 207 -25.99 12.07 1.98
N ASP A 208 -25.98 12.46 0.71
CA ASP A 208 -27.19 12.46 -0.11
C ASP A 208 -27.55 11.07 -0.67
N SER A 209 -28.79 10.95 -1.13
CA SER A 209 -29.35 9.72 -1.69
C SER A 209 -28.65 9.28 -2.98
N ILE A 210 -28.09 10.22 -3.75
CA ILE A 210 -27.32 9.94 -4.96
C ILE A 210 -26.03 9.20 -4.61
N THR A 211 -25.27 9.73 -3.66
CA THR A 211 -24.01 9.15 -3.17
C THR A 211 -24.26 7.75 -2.58
N ILE A 212 -25.28 7.61 -1.74
CA ILE A 212 -25.65 6.32 -1.15
C ILE A 212 -26.07 5.31 -2.23
N GLY A 213 -26.93 5.72 -3.16
CA GLY A 213 -27.40 4.88 -4.27
C GLY A 213 -26.27 4.43 -5.20
N ASN A 214 -25.30 5.30 -5.47
CA ASN A 214 -24.12 4.97 -6.27
C ASN A 214 -23.22 3.97 -5.55
N ILE A 215 -22.93 4.17 -4.25
CA ILE A 215 -22.16 3.22 -3.44
C ILE A 215 -22.83 1.85 -3.45
N ARG A 216 -24.14 1.79 -3.18
CA ARG A 216 -24.92 0.55 -3.22
C ARG A 216 -24.78 -0.16 -4.57
N THR A 217 -25.01 0.57 -5.66
CA THR A 217 -24.92 0.02 -7.02
C THR A 217 -23.51 -0.52 -7.32
N MET A 218 -22.46 0.17 -6.88
CA MET A 218 -21.08 -0.28 -7.06
C MET A 218 -20.78 -1.57 -6.29
N ILE A 219 -21.32 -1.73 -5.08
CA ILE A 219 -21.15 -2.95 -4.28
C ILE A 219 -21.93 -4.12 -4.91
N GLU A 220 -23.16 -3.88 -5.36
CA GLU A 220 -23.97 -4.88 -6.07
C GLU A 220 -23.27 -5.35 -7.37
N ARG A 221 -22.65 -4.42 -8.12
CA ARG A 221 -21.82 -4.76 -9.28
C ARG A 221 -20.64 -5.61 -8.87
N SER A 222 -19.94 -5.25 -7.79
CA SER A 222 -18.84 -6.05 -7.27
C SER A 222 -19.28 -7.46 -6.88
N GLN A 223 -20.44 -7.63 -6.24
CA GLN A 223 -20.97 -8.97 -5.94
C GLN A 223 -21.19 -9.81 -7.21
N ARG A 224 -21.75 -9.22 -8.29
CA ARG A 224 -21.89 -9.92 -9.58
C ARG A 224 -20.54 -10.30 -10.18
N PHE A 225 -19.56 -9.40 -10.08
CA PHE A 225 -18.19 -9.64 -10.49
C PHE A 225 -17.55 -10.80 -9.71
N MET A 226 -17.67 -10.82 -8.39
CA MET A 226 -17.15 -11.91 -7.55
C MET A 226 -17.84 -13.25 -7.85
N ASN A 227 -19.16 -13.24 -8.10
CA ASN A 227 -19.88 -14.45 -8.53
C ASN A 227 -19.38 -14.99 -9.88
N ARG A 228 -18.87 -14.10 -10.74
CA ARG A 228 -18.33 -14.46 -12.07
C ARG A 228 -16.91 -14.99 -12.02
N TYR A 229 -16.05 -14.41 -11.19
CA TYR A 229 -14.60 -14.68 -11.15
C TYR A 229 -14.12 -15.48 -9.92
N GLY A 230 -14.99 -15.69 -8.94
CA GLY A 230 -14.71 -16.45 -7.72
C GLY A 230 -14.49 -15.55 -6.49
N SER A 231 -14.43 -16.20 -5.33
CA SER A 231 -14.15 -15.53 -4.06
C SER A 231 -12.68 -15.14 -3.94
N ALA A 232 -12.42 -14.05 -3.21
CA ALA A 232 -11.07 -13.63 -2.89
C ALA A 232 -10.40 -14.60 -1.92
N PHE A 233 -9.10 -14.85 -2.10
CA PHE A 233 -8.27 -15.50 -1.09
C PHE A 233 -7.97 -14.55 0.06
N THR A 234 -8.19 -15.01 1.29
CA THR A 234 -7.90 -14.24 2.50
C THR A 234 -6.40 -14.26 2.81
N GLY A 235 -5.83 -13.09 3.13
CA GLY A 235 -4.45 -12.98 3.63
C GLY A 235 -3.36 -13.04 2.54
N MET A 236 -3.73 -12.87 1.28
CA MET A 236 -2.83 -12.88 0.12
C MET A 236 -2.50 -11.49 -0.42
N ASN A 237 -2.91 -10.44 0.30
CA ASN A 237 -2.82 -9.06 -0.16
C ASN A 237 -1.39 -8.52 -0.17
N THR A 238 -0.52 -9.04 0.69
CA THR A 238 0.89 -8.63 0.83
C THR A 238 1.83 -9.59 0.11
N PHE A 239 3.05 -9.13 -0.21
CA PHE A 239 4.06 -9.94 -0.92
C PHE A 239 5.22 -10.35 -0.01
N HIS A 240 4.95 -10.84 1.20
CA HIS A 240 6.00 -11.19 2.16
C HIS A 240 7.02 -12.18 1.55
N GLY A 241 8.30 -11.85 1.67
CA GLY A 241 9.43 -12.56 1.05
C GLY A 241 9.70 -12.23 -0.43
N GLY A 242 8.77 -11.54 -1.12
CA GLY A 242 8.88 -11.17 -2.54
C GLY A 242 9.35 -9.73 -2.80
N TYR A 243 9.40 -8.90 -1.76
CA TYR A 243 9.91 -7.53 -1.81
C TYR A 243 11.39 -7.47 -2.20
N THR A 244 11.84 -6.32 -2.71
CA THR A 244 13.22 -6.09 -3.18
C THR A 244 13.87 -4.91 -2.46
N GLU A 245 15.17 -4.69 -2.67
CA GLU A 245 15.86 -3.52 -2.08
C GLU A 245 15.28 -2.18 -2.53
N VAL A 246 14.64 -2.14 -3.72
CA VAL A 246 13.99 -0.93 -4.26
C VAL A 246 12.49 -0.89 -4.01
N ILE A 247 11.85 -2.03 -3.72
CA ILE A 247 10.41 -2.12 -3.44
C ILE A 247 10.22 -2.80 -2.10
N ALA A 248 10.00 -2.00 -1.06
CA ALA A 248 9.96 -2.47 0.31
C ALA A 248 8.55 -2.88 0.77
N PHE A 249 7.50 -2.38 0.10
CA PHE A 249 6.11 -2.65 0.47
C PHE A 249 5.13 -2.41 -0.69
N GLY A 250 3.97 -3.05 -0.61
CA GLY A 250 2.86 -2.87 -1.54
C GLY A 250 1.84 -3.98 -1.35
N ASP A 251 0.58 -3.64 -1.56
CA ASP A 251 -0.52 -4.57 -1.36
C ASP A 251 -1.36 -4.66 -2.63
N CYS A 252 -1.71 -5.88 -3.06
CA CYS A 252 -2.75 -6.07 -4.06
C CYS A 252 -4.15 -6.01 -3.42
N ASP A 253 -5.14 -5.65 -4.24
CA ASP A 253 -6.51 -5.52 -3.77
C ASP A 253 -7.16 -6.89 -3.56
N THR A 254 -7.04 -7.79 -4.54
CA THR A 254 -7.66 -9.12 -4.48
C THR A 254 -6.92 -10.13 -5.34
N VAL A 255 -6.74 -11.33 -4.79
CA VAL A 255 -6.33 -12.52 -5.52
C VAL A 255 -7.49 -13.51 -5.52
N MET A 256 -7.81 -14.08 -6.67
CA MET A 256 -8.82 -15.13 -6.85
C MET A 256 -8.17 -16.33 -7.53
N GLN A 257 -8.90 -17.44 -7.66
CA GLN A 257 -8.39 -18.76 -8.07
C GLN A 257 -7.36 -18.74 -9.20
N ASN A 258 -7.62 -18.01 -10.29
CA ASN A 258 -6.70 -17.88 -11.42
C ASN A 258 -6.39 -16.41 -11.79
N GLY A 259 -6.76 -15.45 -10.95
CA GLY A 259 -6.75 -14.03 -11.30
C GLY A 259 -6.19 -13.13 -10.21
N LEU A 260 -5.30 -12.22 -10.59
CA LEU A 260 -4.84 -11.12 -9.75
C LEU A 260 -5.56 -9.84 -10.17
N TRP A 261 -6.22 -9.21 -9.21
CA TRP A 261 -7.15 -8.11 -9.46
C TRP A 261 -6.75 -6.81 -8.75
N ASP A 262 -6.82 -5.72 -9.50
CA ASP A 262 -6.69 -4.35 -9.04
C ASP A 262 -8.05 -3.65 -9.16
N PHE A 263 -8.62 -3.21 -8.05
CA PHE A 263 -9.91 -2.56 -7.99
C PHE A 263 -9.72 -1.05 -8.20
N LYS A 264 -10.54 -0.47 -9.08
CA LYS A 264 -10.46 0.95 -9.44
C LYS A 264 -11.84 1.56 -9.49
N CYS A 265 -12.21 2.33 -8.47
CA CYS A 265 -13.44 3.11 -8.44
C CYS A 265 -13.23 4.49 -9.10
N SER A 266 -13.12 4.53 -10.44
CA SER A 266 -12.89 5.77 -11.17
C SER A 266 -13.77 5.89 -12.42
N LYS A 267 -13.98 7.11 -12.93
CA LYS A 267 -14.74 7.33 -14.18
C LYS A 267 -13.96 6.96 -15.45
N GLY A 268 -12.67 6.65 -15.34
CA GLY A 268 -11.79 6.38 -16.47
C GLY A 268 -11.48 4.89 -16.63
N SER A 269 -11.10 4.51 -17.85
CA SER A 269 -10.53 3.18 -18.12
C SER A 269 -9.14 3.02 -17.50
N PRO A 270 -8.64 1.77 -17.34
CA PRO A 270 -7.32 1.52 -16.77
C PRO A 270 -6.18 2.23 -17.51
N THR A 271 -5.27 2.83 -16.75
CA THR A 271 -4.10 3.52 -17.30
C THR A 271 -2.90 2.58 -17.46
N ALA A 272 -1.85 3.01 -18.16
CA ALA A 272 -0.59 2.27 -18.21
C ALA A 272 0.05 2.07 -16.82
N LYS A 273 -0.20 2.98 -15.87
CA LYS A 273 0.26 2.85 -14.49
C LYS A 273 -0.45 1.71 -13.76
N HIS A 274 -1.77 1.58 -13.92
CA HIS A 274 -2.53 0.47 -13.33
C HIS A 274 -2.08 -0.89 -13.91
N ARG A 275 -1.82 -0.95 -15.22
CA ARG A 275 -1.30 -2.16 -15.86
C ARG A 275 0.10 -2.54 -15.39
N LEU A 276 0.99 -1.55 -15.19
CA LEU A 276 2.29 -1.78 -14.57
C LEU A 276 2.16 -2.28 -13.13
N GLN A 277 1.24 -1.71 -12.35
CA GLN A 277 0.99 -2.12 -10.97
C GLN A 277 0.61 -3.61 -10.87
N LEU A 278 -0.30 -4.08 -11.72
CA LEU A 278 -0.66 -5.50 -11.80
C LEU A 278 0.54 -6.41 -12.12
N LEU A 279 1.40 -6.00 -13.05
CA LEU A 279 2.60 -6.76 -13.39
C LEU A 279 3.58 -6.84 -12.22
N MET A 280 3.77 -5.72 -11.52
CA MET A 280 4.63 -5.67 -10.34
C MET A 280 4.07 -6.59 -9.24
N TYR A 281 2.77 -6.52 -8.97
CA TYR A 281 2.11 -7.38 -7.99
C TYR A 281 2.23 -8.87 -8.33
N TRP A 282 2.03 -9.25 -9.59
CA TRP A 282 2.18 -10.63 -10.02
C TRP A 282 3.61 -11.15 -9.79
N GLN A 283 4.62 -10.38 -10.20
CA GLN A 283 6.01 -10.77 -10.04
C GLN A 283 6.46 -10.79 -8.58
N LEU A 284 6.09 -9.78 -7.78
CA LEU A 284 6.36 -9.79 -6.33
C LEU A 284 5.68 -10.98 -5.66
N GLY A 285 4.45 -11.31 -6.05
CA GLY A 285 3.72 -12.48 -5.58
C GLY A 285 4.40 -13.80 -5.92
N LEU A 286 4.89 -13.98 -7.15
CA LEU A 286 5.65 -15.17 -7.56
C LEU A 286 6.94 -15.37 -6.75
N HIS A 287 7.55 -14.28 -6.28
CA HIS A 287 8.74 -14.30 -5.43
C HIS A 287 8.41 -14.30 -3.93
N SER A 288 7.13 -14.21 -3.56
CA SER A 288 6.70 -14.22 -2.16
C SER A 288 6.60 -15.64 -1.60
N LYS A 289 6.32 -15.75 -0.30
CA LYS A 289 6.01 -17.01 0.37
C LYS A 289 4.68 -17.64 -0.09
N HIS A 290 3.86 -16.90 -0.83
CA HIS A 290 2.52 -17.31 -1.25
C HIS A 290 2.59 -18.11 -2.57
N LEU A 291 2.57 -19.43 -2.46
CA LEU A 291 2.71 -20.35 -3.61
C LEU A 291 1.53 -20.26 -4.58
N GLU A 292 0.38 -19.76 -4.13
CA GLU A 292 -0.85 -19.59 -4.91
C GLU A 292 -0.64 -18.64 -6.10
N TYR A 293 0.31 -17.70 -6.03
CA TYR A 293 0.65 -16.83 -7.15
C TYR A 293 1.15 -17.59 -8.39
N LYS A 294 1.64 -18.83 -8.22
CA LYS A 294 2.03 -19.71 -9.34
C LYS A 294 0.85 -20.17 -10.19
N ASN A 295 -0.37 -20.10 -9.66
CA ASN A 295 -1.60 -20.50 -10.34
C ASN A 295 -2.31 -19.32 -11.02
N ILE A 296 -1.75 -18.11 -10.94
CA ILE A 296 -2.35 -16.94 -11.58
C ILE A 296 -2.10 -16.99 -13.08
N GLU A 297 -3.19 -16.94 -13.84
CA GLU A 297 -3.19 -16.98 -15.31
C GLU A 297 -3.69 -15.66 -15.90
N LEU A 298 -4.34 -14.82 -15.10
CA LEU A 298 -5.05 -13.62 -15.53
C LEU A 298 -4.68 -12.41 -14.69
N LEU A 299 -4.35 -11.29 -15.34
CA LEU A 299 -4.25 -9.97 -14.71
C LEU A 299 -5.53 -9.19 -14.99
N GLY A 300 -6.16 -8.66 -13.95
CA GLY A 300 -7.48 -8.07 -14.03
C GLY A 300 -7.58 -6.68 -13.40
N VAL A 301 -8.30 -5.77 -14.03
CA VAL A 301 -8.77 -4.53 -13.40
C VAL A 301 -10.28 -4.58 -13.29
N TRP A 302 -10.81 -4.47 -12.09
CA TRP A 302 -12.24 -4.34 -11.86
C TRP A 302 -12.61 -2.88 -11.55
N ASN A 303 -13.60 -2.33 -12.26
CA ASN A 303 -14.12 -1.00 -11.98
C ASN A 303 -15.63 -1.06 -11.74
N PRO A 304 -16.08 -1.03 -10.47
CA PRO A 304 -17.50 -1.08 -10.15
C PRO A 304 -18.25 0.18 -10.59
N ARG A 305 -17.59 1.33 -10.72
CA ARG A 305 -18.21 2.57 -11.21
C ARG A 305 -18.58 2.49 -12.68
N LEU A 306 -17.71 1.90 -13.48
CA LEU A 306 -17.96 1.64 -14.90
C LEU A 306 -18.72 0.32 -15.14
N GLY A 307 -18.80 -0.56 -14.13
CA GLY A 307 -19.35 -1.90 -14.26
C GLY A 307 -18.56 -2.72 -15.27
N LYS A 308 -17.22 -2.60 -15.29
CA LYS A 308 -16.37 -3.25 -16.30
C LYS A 308 -15.18 -3.95 -15.69
N ALA A 309 -14.92 -5.16 -16.18
CA ALA A 309 -13.69 -5.91 -15.92
C ALA A 309 -12.82 -5.87 -17.17
N TRP A 310 -11.55 -5.50 -17.02
CA TRP A 310 -10.53 -5.65 -18.06
C TRP A 310 -9.61 -6.79 -17.67
N THR A 311 -9.39 -7.75 -18.55
CA THR A 311 -8.57 -8.93 -18.27
C THR A 311 -7.48 -9.12 -19.31
N TYR A 312 -6.33 -9.62 -18.87
CA TYR A 312 -5.19 -9.89 -19.72
C TYR A 312 -4.56 -11.24 -19.35
N PRO A 313 -4.60 -12.24 -20.25
CA PRO A 313 -3.94 -13.52 -20.02
C PRO A 313 -2.43 -13.35 -19.92
N ILE A 314 -1.82 -13.88 -18.85
CA ILE A 314 -0.37 -13.84 -18.62
C ILE A 314 0.39 -14.53 -19.77
N SER A 315 -0.21 -15.55 -20.40
CA SER A 315 0.37 -16.23 -21.56
C SER A 315 0.58 -15.33 -22.79
N LYS A 316 -0.05 -14.15 -22.84
CA LYS A 316 0.19 -13.14 -23.88
C LYS A 316 1.37 -12.21 -23.55
N LEU A 317 1.94 -12.27 -22.34
CA LEU A 317 3.13 -11.49 -21.99
C LEU A 317 4.35 -12.03 -22.71
N LYS A 318 5.18 -11.14 -23.22
CA LYS A 318 6.44 -11.52 -23.83
C LYS A 318 7.52 -11.70 -22.77
N GLU A 319 8.38 -12.67 -22.97
CA GLU A 319 9.51 -12.93 -22.08
C GLU A 319 10.45 -11.71 -21.96
N GLU A 320 10.66 -10.99 -23.06
CA GLU A 320 11.46 -9.75 -23.07
C GLU A 320 10.90 -8.66 -22.12
N ASP A 321 9.57 -8.53 -22.06
CA ASP A 321 8.88 -7.55 -21.23
C ASP A 321 8.95 -7.94 -19.74
N ILE A 322 8.84 -9.24 -19.45
CA ILE A 322 8.99 -9.78 -18.09
C ILE A 322 10.42 -9.56 -17.61
N LEU A 323 11.43 -9.83 -18.44
CA LEU A 323 12.83 -9.66 -18.09
C LEU A 323 13.19 -8.17 -17.86
N ASP A 324 12.67 -7.25 -18.69
CA ASP A 324 12.86 -5.81 -18.47
C ASP A 324 12.22 -5.35 -17.15
N LEU A 325 11.00 -5.82 -16.86
CA LEU A 325 10.31 -5.55 -15.60
C LEU A 325 11.13 -6.03 -14.39
N GLN A 326 11.60 -7.29 -14.42
CA GLN A 326 12.41 -7.88 -13.34
C GLN A 326 13.72 -7.13 -13.11
N ASN A 327 14.41 -6.72 -14.19
CA ASN A 327 15.74 -6.12 -14.09
C ASN A 327 15.73 -4.61 -13.84
N ARG A 328 14.86 -3.86 -14.51
CA ARG A 328 14.84 -2.38 -14.40
C ARG A 328 13.83 -1.87 -13.39
N VAL A 329 12.67 -2.51 -13.27
CA VAL A 329 11.58 -2.00 -12.45
C VAL A 329 11.67 -2.55 -11.03
N LEU A 330 11.70 -3.88 -10.90
CA LEU A 330 11.72 -4.60 -9.63
C LEU A 330 13.13 -4.76 -9.08
N VAL A 331 14.12 -4.88 -9.97
CA VAL A 331 15.55 -5.07 -9.66
C VAL A 331 15.76 -6.28 -8.75
N PHE A 332 15.23 -7.45 -9.16
CA PHE A 332 15.46 -8.70 -8.42
C PHE A 332 16.93 -9.12 -8.40
N GLN A 333 17.66 -8.80 -9.47
CA GLN A 333 19.10 -8.97 -9.55
C GLN A 333 19.75 -7.59 -9.62
N LEU A 334 20.55 -7.25 -8.61
CA LEU A 334 21.39 -6.06 -8.69
C LEU A 334 22.52 -6.32 -9.69
N PRO A 335 22.75 -5.45 -10.68
CA PRO A 335 23.97 -5.55 -11.47
C PRO A 335 25.16 -5.42 -10.52
N LEU A 336 26.11 -6.35 -10.64
CA LEU A 336 27.43 -6.21 -10.03
C LEU A 336 28.04 -4.94 -10.63
N LYS A 337 27.98 -3.81 -9.91
CA LYS A 337 28.82 -2.67 -10.24
C LYS A 337 30.24 -3.11 -9.96
N THR A 338 31.08 -3.15 -10.98
CA THR A 338 32.51 -3.28 -10.81
C THR A 338 33.16 -1.92 -10.98
N ASP A 339 34.24 -1.66 -10.25
CA ASP A 339 35.11 -0.53 -10.57
C ASP A 339 35.81 -0.78 -11.92
N LYS A 340 36.65 0.18 -12.33
CA LYS A 340 37.40 0.10 -13.58
C LYS A 340 38.41 -1.06 -13.60
N ASP A 341 38.69 -1.64 -12.44
CA ASP A 341 39.66 -2.70 -12.22
C ASP A 341 38.97 -4.08 -12.03
N GLY A 342 37.65 -4.15 -12.19
CA GLY A 342 36.88 -5.38 -12.10
C GLY A 342 36.51 -5.81 -10.68
N ASN A 343 36.80 -4.99 -9.66
CA ASN A 343 36.39 -5.29 -8.29
C ASN A 343 34.92 -4.92 -8.07
N SER A 344 34.15 -5.82 -7.44
CA SER A 344 32.76 -5.54 -7.06
C SER A 344 32.67 -4.34 -6.12
N LEU A 345 32.10 -3.23 -6.60
CA LEU A 345 31.75 -2.03 -5.83
C LEU A 345 30.60 -2.30 -4.85
N ASN A 346 29.80 -3.35 -5.09
CA ASN A 346 28.74 -3.76 -4.16
C ASN A 346 29.30 -4.77 -3.16
N ARG A 347 29.69 -4.30 -1.96
CA ARG A 347 29.50 -5.08 -0.70
C ARG A 347 29.80 -4.42 0.65
N PHE A 348 30.57 -3.33 0.78
CA PHE A 348 31.16 -3.02 2.11
C PHE A 348 30.84 -1.68 2.78
N ALA A 349 30.34 -0.67 2.05
CA ALA A 349 30.12 0.65 2.67
C ALA A 349 28.83 0.75 3.49
N ARG A 350 27.71 0.18 3.00
CA ARG A 350 26.41 0.25 3.72
C ARG A 350 26.32 -0.79 4.83
N ALA A 351 26.82 -2.01 4.62
CA ALA A 351 26.74 -3.08 5.60
C ALA A 351 27.51 -2.81 6.92
N ARG A 352 28.59 -2.01 6.91
CA ARG A 352 29.34 -1.68 8.15
C ARG A 352 28.64 -0.64 9.02
N VAL A 353 28.08 0.40 8.41
CA VAL A 353 27.31 1.44 9.12
C VAL A 353 26.08 0.82 9.78
N TRP A 354 25.40 -0.10 9.08
CA TRP A 354 24.19 -0.74 9.61
C TRP A 354 24.46 -1.85 10.64
N ARG A 355 25.58 -2.58 10.53
CA ARG A 355 25.98 -3.54 11.57
C ARG A 355 26.30 -2.84 12.90
N HIS A 356 26.82 -1.61 12.85
CA HIS A 356 27.03 -0.77 14.02
C HIS A 356 25.70 -0.30 14.65
N LEU A 357 24.70 0.07 13.83
CA LEU A 357 23.37 0.49 14.31
C LEU A 357 22.54 -0.65 14.89
N ILE A 358 22.60 -1.86 14.31
CA ILE A 358 21.95 -3.07 14.86
C ILE A 358 22.60 -3.45 16.20
N GLN A 359 23.93 -3.41 16.30
CA GLN A 359 24.63 -3.64 17.57
C GLN A 359 24.26 -2.61 18.64
N GLN A 360 24.09 -1.33 18.28
CA GLN A 360 23.61 -0.29 19.19
C GLN A 360 22.17 -0.54 19.67
N TRP A 361 21.29 -1.04 18.80
CA TRP A 361 19.92 -1.39 19.15
C TRP A 361 19.84 -2.62 20.06
N GLU A 362 20.60 -3.68 19.76
CA GLU A 362 20.70 -4.89 20.60
C GLU A 362 21.27 -4.59 22.01
N MET A 363 22.20 -3.64 22.10
CA MET A 363 22.77 -3.17 23.36
C MET A 363 21.77 -2.35 24.21
N THR A 364 20.79 -1.69 23.59
CA THR A 364 19.83 -0.82 24.28
C THR A 364 18.50 -1.51 24.60
N HIS A 365 18.17 -2.64 23.95
CA HIS A 365 16.89 -3.35 24.13
C HIS A 365 17.08 -4.89 24.23
N PRO A 366 17.68 -5.41 25.32
CA PRO A 366 18.22 -6.78 25.41
C PRO A 366 17.18 -7.92 25.58
N LYS A 367 15.93 -7.79 25.11
CA LYS A 367 14.88 -8.80 25.35
C LYS A 367 14.08 -9.20 24.11
N THR A 368 14.74 -9.51 22.99
CA THR A 368 14.20 -10.51 22.03
C THR A 368 15.35 -11.11 21.20
N PRO A 369 15.76 -12.37 21.41
CA PRO A 369 16.70 -13.03 20.50
C PRO A 369 15.94 -13.44 19.23
N LEU A 370 16.21 -12.77 18.11
CA LEU A 370 15.65 -13.08 16.79
C LEU A 370 16.56 -13.97 15.92
N LEU A 371 17.70 -14.44 16.46
CA LEU A 371 18.71 -15.15 15.69
C LEU A 371 19.37 -16.23 16.54
N ASP A 372 18.86 -17.46 16.45
CA ASP A 372 19.67 -18.66 16.65
C ASP A 372 19.38 -19.62 15.50
N GLY A 373 20.20 -19.51 14.45
CA GLY A 373 20.24 -20.42 13.33
C GLY A 373 21.50 -20.13 12.51
N PRO A 374 22.42 -21.10 12.32
CA PRO A 374 23.65 -20.86 11.60
C PRO A 374 23.33 -20.58 10.13
N LEU A 375 23.89 -19.50 9.59
CA LEU A 375 23.97 -19.25 8.16
C LEU A 375 24.87 -20.33 7.56
N ASP A 376 24.28 -21.31 6.89
CA ASP A 376 25.01 -22.27 6.07
C ASP A 376 25.53 -21.54 4.81
N PRO A 377 26.86 -21.45 4.61
CA PRO A 377 27.41 -21.01 3.34
C PRO A 377 27.35 -22.21 2.38
N PHE A 378 27.01 -21.98 1.12
CA PHE A 378 26.94 -22.96 0.01
C PHE A 378 25.61 -23.70 -0.15
N ILE A 379 24.69 -23.12 -0.94
CA ILE A 379 24.01 -23.85 -2.03
C ILE A 379 23.84 -22.88 -3.21
N PHE A 380 24.13 -23.37 -4.41
CA PHE A 380 24.35 -22.72 -5.70
C PHE A 380 23.23 -21.83 -6.23
#